data_AF-A0A9P1HZB6-F1
#
_entry.id   AF-A0A9P1HZB6-F1
#
_cell.length_a   1.000
_cell.length_b   1.000
_cell.length_c   1.000
_cell.angle_alpha   90.00
_cell.angle_beta   90.00
_cell.angle_gamma   90.00
#
_symmetry.space_group_name_H-M   'P 1'
#
loop_
_entity.id
_entity.type
_entity.pdbx_description
1 polymer ?
#
loop_
_entity_poly.entity_id
_entity_poly.type
_entity_poly.pdbx_seq_one_letter_code
_entity_poly.pdbx_strand_id
1 'polypeptide(L)'
;MKPVVFFLSLFHLITSSFIIDCGQNQFCTQTPDSEWFTYRDSAQVLRNMTTLAQEIHVYMSNNQRNQELINARDVLCEDDTFTGFLLEVDIKNSTMACIWTGDGRKSSCSPVPSHYTKKTYNFLTKKSWKNRLVNFRRSIGCSEEDINKARNVSKS
;
A
#
# COMPACT_ATOMS: atom_id res chain seq x y z
N MET A 1 18.75 -46.06 48.67
CA MET A 1 18.02 -44.87 48.19
C MET A 1 18.48 -44.56 46.78
N LYS A 2 17.58 -44.56 45.79
CA LYS A 2 17.86 -44.20 44.38
C LYS A 2 17.20 -42.84 44.10
N PRO A 3 17.85 -41.88 43.42
CA PRO A 3 17.17 -40.68 43.01
C PRO A 3 16.35 -40.96 41.74
N VAL A 4 15.08 -40.59 41.78
CA VAL A 4 14.19 -40.57 40.62
C VAL A 4 14.48 -39.28 39.86
N VAL A 5 15.06 -39.39 38.67
CA VAL A 5 15.24 -38.26 37.75
C VAL A 5 13.92 -38.05 37.01
N PHE A 6 13.21 -36.97 37.35
CA PHE A 6 12.04 -36.52 36.59
C PHE A 6 12.51 -35.94 35.24
N PHE A 7 12.18 -36.63 34.15
CA PHE A 7 12.26 -36.06 32.81
C PHE A 7 11.18 -34.98 32.67
N LEU A 8 11.57 -33.71 32.77
CA LEU A 8 10.75 -32.59 32.31
C LEU A 8 10.97 -32.47 30.80
N SER A 9 10.09 -33.11 30.01
CA SER A 9 10.00 -32.87 28.58
C SER A 9 9.48 -31.45 28.36
N LEU A 10 10.39 -30.55 28.05
CA LEU A 10 10.09 -29.17 27.69
C LEU A 10 9.53 -29.16 26.25
N PHE A 11 8.24 -29.43 26.08
CA PHE A 11 7.55 -29.15 24.83
C PHE A 11 7.55 -27.64 24.59
N HIS A 12 8.47 -27.18 23.74
CA HIS A 12 8.42 -25.82 23.22
C HIS A 12 7.14 -25.63 22.41
N LEU A 13 6.29 -24.74 22.90
CA LEU A 13 5.09 -24.26 22.21
C LEU A 13 5.48 -23.75 20.81
N ILE A 14 4.90 -24.37 19.78
CA ILE A 14 4.97 -23.89 18.41
C ILE A 14 4.25 -22.53 18.36
N THR A 15 5.00 -21.44 18.19
CA THR A 15 4.41 -20.14 17.92
C THR A 15 3.99 -20.09 16.45
N SER A 16 2.77 -20.49 16.13
CA SER A 16 2.17 -20.26 14.81
C SER A 16 1.71 -18.80 14.70
N SER A 17 2.62 -17.90 14.31
CA SER A 17 2.22 -16.58 13.79
C SER A 17 1.87 -16.71 12.31
N PHE A 18 0.78 -17.41 11.99
CA PHE A 18 0.22 -17.40 10.63
C PHE A 18 -1.04 -16.57 10.64
N ILE A 19 -1.12 -15.61 9.71
CA ILE A 19 -2.28 -15.31 8.87
C ILE A 19 -1.89 -14.04 8.13
N ILE A 20 -1.89 -14.09 6.78
CA ILE A 20 -2.73 -13.19 5.97
C ILE A 20 -3.00 -13.73 4.57
N ASP A 21 -4.24 -13.54 4.12
CA ASP A 21 -4.80 -14.25 2.99
C ASP A 21 -5.40 -13.31 1.94
N CYS A 22 -4.76 -13.30 0.77
CA CYS A 22 -5.33 -12.74 -0.44
C CYS A 22 -6.11 -13.86 -1.15
N GLY A 23 -7.35 -14.13 -0.74
CA GLY A 23 -8.25 -15.09 -1.42
C GLY A 23 -7.87 -16.58 -1.30
N GLN A 24 -8.58 -17.48 -1.99
CA GLN A 24 -8.29 -18.92 -1.95
C GLN A 24 -6.85 -19.18 -2.44
N ASN A 25 -5.99 -19.68 -1.54
CA ASN A 25 -4.58 -20.00 -1.77
C ASN A 25 -3.64 -18.79 -1.92
N GLN A 26 -3.97 -17.63 -1.34
CA GLN A 26 -3.12 -16.42 -1.40
C GLN A 26 -3.01 -15.79 -2.82
N PHE A 27 -3.91 -16.15 -3.74
CA PHE A 27 -4.01 -15.54 -5.06
C PHE A 27 -5.15 -14.52 -5.16
N CYS A 28 -4.87 -13.41 -5.82
CA CYS A 28 -5.88 -12.45 -6.22
C CYS A 28 -6.49 -12.86 -7.56
N THR A 29 -7.69 -13.42 -7.52
CA THR A 29 -8.46 -13.80 -8.74
C THR A 29 -9.28 -12.65 -9.32
N GLN A 30 -9.35 -11.53 -8.60
CA GLN A 30 -10.13 -10.36 -8.99
C GLN A 30 -9.41 -9.58 -10.09
N THR A 31 -10.16 -8.86 -10.92
CA THR A 31 -9.61 -7.79 -11.75
C THR A 31 -9.55 -6.50 -10.94
N PRO A 32 -8.66 -5.55 -11.27
CA PRO A 32 -8.70 -4.22 -10.66
C PRO A 32 -10.09 -3.60 -10.78
N ASP A 33 -10.62 -3.04 -9.70
CA ASP A 33 -11.88 -2.31 -9.74
C ASP A 33 -11.74 -1.06 -10.64
N SER A 34 -12.81 -0.72 -11.36
CA SER A 34 -12.98 0.57 -12.04
C SER A 34 -12.60 1.76 -11.15
N GLU A 35 -12.93 1.71 -9.85
CA GLU A 35 -12.59 2.75 -8.89
C GLU A 35 -11.06 2.94 -8.77
N TRP A 36 -10.30 1.84 -8.81
CA TRP A 36 -8.85 1.88 -8.75
C TRP A 36 -8.27 2.65 -9.94
N PHE A 37 -8.82 2.45 -11.14
CA PHE A 37 -8.40 3.19 -12.33
C PHE A 37 -8.76 4.68 -12.23
N THR A 38 -9.92 5.02 -11.67
CA THR A 38 -10.29 6.42 -11.40
C THR A 38 -9.31 7.09 -10.44
N TYR A 39 -8.94 6.40 -9.35
CA TYR A 39 -7.92 6.89 -8.42
C TYR A 39 -6.54 7.01 -9.07
N ARG A 40 -6.19 6.07 -9.94
CA ARG A 40 -4.94 6.10 -10.70
C ARG A 40 -4.86 7.35 -11.56
N ASP A 41 -5.89 7.61 -12.36
CA ASP A 41 -5.93 8.74 -13.27
C ASP A 41 -5.89 10.06 -12.49
N SER A 42 -6.64 10.12 -11.38
CA SER A 42 -6.61 11.26 -10.45
C SER A 42 -5.21 11.47 -9.87
N ALA A 43 -4.53 10.41 -9.41
CA ALA A 43 -3.18 10.49 -8.88
C ALA A 43 -2.16 10.99 -9.93
N GLN A 44 -2.30 10.60 -11.20
CA GLN A 44 -1.46 11.11 -12.28
C GLN A 44 -1.67 12.60 -12.51
N VAL A 45 -2.93 13.05 -12.54
CA VAL A 45 -3.27 14.47 -12.69
C VAL A 45 -2.73 15.28 -11.51
N LEU A 46 -2.99 14.82 -10.28
CA LEU A 46 -2.49 15.44 -9.06
C LEU A 46 -0.97 15.54 -9.02
N ARG A 47 -0.26 14.49 -9.50
CA ARG A 47 1.20 14.52 -9.60
C ARG A 47 1.68 15.62 -10.54
N ASN A 48 1.10 15.69 -11.74
CA ASN A 48 1.48 16.70 -12.72
C ASN A 48 1.18 18.11 -12.19
N MET A 49 0.02 18.30 -11.53
CA MET A 49 -0.34 19.56 -10.89
C MET A 49 0.63 19.95 -9.76
N THR A 50 1.04 18.99 -8.94
CA THR A 50 2.00 19.23 -7.84
C THR A 50 3.36 19.66 -8.39
N THR A 51 3.85 18.98 -9.42
CA THR A 51 5.08 19.37 -10.13
C THR A 51 4.97 20.78 -10.70
N LEU A 52 3.89 21.09 -11.41
CA LEU A 52 3.67 22.44 -11.97
C LEU A 52 3.54 23.50 -10.87
N ALA A 53 2.86 23.22 -9.76
CA ALA A 53 2.73 24.18 -8.66
C ALA A 53 4.08 24.52 -8.01
N GLN A 54 4.99 23.55 -7.95
CA GLN A 54 6.37 23.76 -7.46
C GLN A 54 7.22 24.58 -8.44
N GLU A 55 6.97 24.46 -9.74
CA GLU A 55 7.76 25.14 -10.78
C GLU A 55 7.25 26.54 -11.11
N ILE A 56 5.94 26.75 -11.15
CA ILE A 56 5.30 27.95 -11.73
C ILE A 56 4.17 28.55 -10.87
N HIS A 57 3.98 28.11 -9.62
CA HIS A 57 2.99 28.65 -8.66
C HIS A 57 1.55 28.78 -9.23
N VAL A 58 1.07 27.72 -9.88
CA VAL A 58 -0.29 27.67 -10.46
C VAL A 58 -1.34 27.34 -9.39
N TYR A 59 -2.44 28.08 -9.40
CA TYR A 59 -3.62 27.82 -8.55
C TYR A 59 -4.71 27.09 -9.35
N MET A 60 -5.31 26.07 -8.74
CA MET A 60 -6.46 25.37 -9.34
C MET A 60 -7.70 26.28 -9.33
N SER A 61 -8.36 26.42 -10.47
CA SER A 61 -9.64 27.13 -10.54
C SER A 61 -10.72 26.36 -9.76
N ASN A 62 -11.66 27.07 -9.15
CA ASN A 62 -12.76 26.41 -8.45
C ASN A 62 -13.80 25.89 -9.47
N ASN A 63 -13.72 24.61 -9.82
CA ASN A 63 -14.67 23.93 -10.70
C ASN A 63 -14.92 22.50 -10.20
N GLN A 64 -16.00 21.86 -10.67
CA GLN A 64 -16.40 20.53 -10.24
C GLN A 64 -15.28 19.49 -10.37
N ARG A 65 -14.57 19.47 -11.51
CA ARG A 65 -13.47 18.53 -11.75
C ARG A 65 -12.32 18.73 -10.76
N ASN A 66 -12.01 19.97 -10.40
CA ASN A 66 -10.97 20.25 -9.41
C ASN A 66 -11.42 19.87 -7.99
N GLN A 67 -12.72 20.00 -7.67
CA GLN A 67 -13.26 19.47 -6.42
C GLN A 67 -13.18 17.94 -6.36
N GLU A 68 -13.49 17.24 -7.45
CA GLU A 68 -13.33 15.79 -7.56
C GLU A 68 -11.87 15.36 -7.34
N LEU A 69 -10.92 16.09 -7.92
CA LEU A 69 -9.48 15.85 -7.71
C LEU A 69 -9.04 16.11 -6.27
N ILE A 70 -9.58 17.14 -5.60
CA ILE A 70 -9.31 17.42 -4.19
C ILE A 70 -9.84 16.27 -3.32
N ASN A 71 -11.08 15.83 -3.54
CA ASN A 71 -11.67 14.73 -2.80
C ASN A 71 -10.87 13.43 -3.02
N ALA A 72 -10.48 13.14 -4.26
CA ALA A 72 -9.64 12.01 -4.58
C ALA A 72 -8.29 12.11 -3.86
N ARG A 73 -7.64 13.28 -3.85
CA ARG A 73 -6.39 13.50 -3.12
C ARG A 73 -6.57 13.16 -1.64
N ASP A 74 -7.62 13.64 -1.00
CA ASP A 74 -7.83 13.44 0.43
C ASP A 74 -7.99 11.94 0.76
N VAL A 75 -8.77 11.19 -0.03
CA VAL A 75 -8.86 9.72 0.08
C VAL A 75 -7.50 9.05 -0.12
N LEU A 76 -6.75 9.47 -1.14
CA LEU A 76 -5.44 8.91 -1.47
C LEU A 76 -4.35 9.25 -0.42
N CYS A 77 -4.48 10.37 0.29
CA CYS A 77 -3.58 10.75 1.36
C CYS A 77 -3.81 9.94 2.64
N GLU A 78 -4.96 9.29 2.79
CA GLU A 78 -5.29 8.46 3.95
C GLU A 78 -5.13 6.96 3.69
N ASP A 79 -5.22 6.50 2.43
CA ASP A 79 -5.04 5.08 2.12
C ASP A 79 -3.57 4.62 2.28
N ASP A 80 -3.42 3.52 3.03
CA ASP A 80 -2.15 2.82 3.28
C ASP A 80 -2.10 1.44 2.57
N THR A 81 -3.10 1.09 1.74
CA THR A 81 -3.33 -0.29 1.31
C THR A 81 -2.97 -0.57 -0.16
N PHE A 82 -3.22 0.38 -1.07
CA PHE A 82 -2.96 0.20 -2.51
C PHE A 82 -2.33 1.42 -3.18
N THR A 83 -2.42 2.61 -2.56
CA THR A 83 -1.95 3.88 -3.15
C THR A 83 -0.49 3.86 -3.59
N GLY A 84 0.34 3.09 -2.89
CA GLY A 84 1.76 2.94 -3.17
C GLY A 84 2.10 2.49 -4.60
N PHE A 85 1.15 1.92 -5.36
CA PHE A 85 1.37 1.48 -6.74
C PHE A 85 0.75 2.38 -7.80
N LEU A 86 -0.11 3.34 -7.44
CA LEU A 86 -0.89 4.12 -8.42
C LEU A 86 -0.02 4.92 -9.41
N LEU A 87 1.20 5.30 -9.03
CA LEU A 87 2.11 6.10 -9.87
C LEU A 87 3.12 5.26 -10.68
N GLU A 88 3.10 3.93 -10.57
CA GLU A 88 4.03 3.06 -11.28
C GLU A 88 3.81 3.06 -12.80
N VAL A 89 4.91 2.90 -13.53
CA VAL A 89 4.93 2.74 -14.99
C VAL A 89 4.64 1.26 -15.29
N ASP A 90 3.91 0.96 -16.37
CA ASP A 90 3.52 -0.40 -16.80
C ASP A 90 2.35 -1.05 -16.03
N ILE A 91 1.43 -0.24 -15.53
CA ILE A 91 0.18 -0.72 -14.92
C ILE A 91 -0.94 -0.96 -15.94
N LYS A 92 -0.85 -0.48 -17.19
CA LYS A 92 -1.94 -0.69 -18.17
C LYS A 92 -2.21 -2.18 -18.49
N ASN A 93 -1.24 -3.05 -18.21
CA ASN A 93 -1.36 -4.51 -18.27
C ASN A 93 -1.28 -5.16 -16.88
N SER A 94 -1.51 -4.40 -15.79
CA SER A 94 -1.33 -4.90 -14.42
C SER A 94 -2.32 -6.02 -14.13
N THR A 95 -1.82 -7.12 -13.58
CA THR A 95 -2.65 -8.11 -12.90
C THR A 95 -2.63 -7.85 -11.40
N MET A 96 -3.64 -8.36 -10.71
CA MET A 96 -3.69 -8.28 -9.25
C MET A 96 -2.63 -9.20 -8.65
N ALA A 97 -1.91 -8.74 -7.64
CA ALA A 97 -1.07 -9.59 -6.82
C ALA A 97 -1.37 -9.41 -5.33
N CYS A 98 -1.09 -10.46 -4.57
CA CYS A 98 -1.12 -10.39 -3.13
C CYS A 98 0.13 -9.69 -2.61
N ILE A 99 -0.05 -8.54 -1.96
CA ILE A 99 1.04 -7.75 -1.39
C ILE A 99 0.96 -7.82 0.12
N TRP A 100 2.05 -8.27 0.74
CA TRP A 100 2.23 -8.18 2.18
C TRP A 100 3.16 -7.03 2.53
N THR A 101 2.66 -6.07 3.29
CA THR A 101 3.42 -4.93 3.81
C THR A 101 3.75 -5.19 5.27
N GLY A 102 5.04 -5.12 5.64
CA GLY A 102 5.52 -5.51 6.96
C GLY A 102 5.04 -4.65 8.16
N ASP A 103 4.02 -3.82 7.98
CA ASP A 103 3.37 -3.00 9.01
C ASP A 103 2.11 -3.62 9.62
N GLY A 104 1.51 -4.63 9.01
CA GLY A 104 0.35 -5.31 9.57
C GLY A 104 0.27 -6.76 9.16
N ARG A 105 -0.52 -7.53 9.92
CA ARG A 105 -1.06 -8.82 9.47
C ARG A 105 -2.11 -8.62 8.36
N LYS A 106 -1.91 -7.67 7.43
CA LYS A 106 -2.84 -7.34 6.35
C LYS A 106 -2.12 -7.42 5.00
N SER A 107 -2.53 -8.36 4.17
CA SER A 107 -2.12 -8.53 2.80
C SER A 107 -3.28 -8.04 1.97
N SER A 108 -3.01 -7.22 0.97
CA SER A 108 -4.03 -6.67 0.09
C SER A 108 -3.85 -7.24 -1.31
N CYS A 109 -4.98 -7.43 -2.00
CA CYS A 109 -4.97 -7.57 -3.44
C CYS A 109 -4.83 -6.18 -4.05
N SER A 110 -3.78 -5.96 -4.83
CA SER A 110 -3.56 -4.67 -5.49
C SER A 110 -3.08 -4.88 -6.92
N PRO A 111 -3.47 -3.99 -7.86
CA PRO A 111 -2.86 -3.92 -9.16
C PRO A 111 -1.41 -3.53 -9.00
N VAL A 112 -0.52 -4.32 -9.58
CA VAL A 112 0.92 -4.12 -9.47
C VAL A 112 1.62 -4.27 -10.82
N PRO A 113 2.83 -3.73 -10.96
CA PRO A 113 3.66 -4.01 -12.12
C PRO A 113 3.88 -5.50 -12.34
N SER A 114 4.07 -5.88 -13.61
CA SER A 114 4.23 -7.28 -14.07
C SER A 114 5.33 -8.08 -13.35
N HIS A 115 6.34 -7.43 -12.77
CA HIS A 115 7.39 -8.15 -12.03
C HIS A 115 6.93 -8.71 -10.68
N TYR A 116 5.84 -8.20 -10.09
CA TYR A 116 5.25 -8.73 -8.85
C TYR A 116 4.36 -9.95 -9.11
N THR A 117 3.94 -10.20 -10.34
CA THR A 117 2.91 -11.20 -10.64
C THR A 117 3.48 -12.62 -10.78
N LYS A 118 4.82 -12.73 -10.75
CA LYS A 118 5.56 -14.01 -10.86
C LYS A 118 5.54 -14.84 -9.57
N LYS A 119 5.03 -14.29 -8.46
CA LYS A 119 5.01 -14.93 -7.15
C LYS A 119 3.58 -14.96 -6.61
N THR A 120 3.26 -15.99 -5.84
CA THR A 120 1.96 -16.13 -5.15
C THR A 120 1.69 -14.95 -4.22
N TYR A 121 2.71 -14.51 -3.49
CA TYR A 121 2.67 -13.28 -2.70
C TYR A 121 3.99 -12.53 -2.81
N ASN A 122 3.93 -11.22 -2.65
CA ASN A 122 5.10 -10.36 -2.61
C ASN A 122 5.20 -9.69 -1.26
N PHE A 123 6.37 -9.85 -0.65
CA PHE A 123 6.68 -9.17 0.59
C PHE A 123 7.39 -7.85 0.32
N LEU A 124 6.82 -6.76 0.83
CA LEU A 124 7.47 -5.48 0.97
C LEU A 124 7.79 -5.25 2.43
N THR A 125 9.08 -5.00 2.72
CA THR A 125 9.48 -4.64 4.08
C THR A 125 8.72 -3.40 4.52
N LYS A 126 8.45 -3.29 5.82
CA LYS A 126 7.82 -2.12 6.42
C LYS A 126 8.47 -0.80 5.99
N LYS A 127 9.81 -0.79 5.95
CA LYS A 127 10.60 0.36 5.51
C LYS A 127 10.33 0.67 4.04
N SER A 128 10.34 -0.34 3.17
CA SER A 128 10.06 -0.19 1.74
C SER A 128 8.65 0.35 1.49
N TRP A 129 7.65 -0.18 2.20
CA TRP A 129 6.27 0.29 2.05
C TRP A 129 6.07 1.72 2.54
N LYS A 130 6.58 2.05 3.74
CA LYS A 130 6.55 3.43 4.26
C LYS A 130 7.20 4.43 3.31
N ASN A 131 8.37 4.09 2.76
CA ASN A 131 9.04 4.95 1.79
C ASN A 131 8.20 5.15 0.53
N ARG A 132 7.53 4.09 0.07
CA ARG A 132 6.63 4.14 -1.08
C ARG A 132 5.41 5.04 -0.81
N LEU A 133 4.75 4.90 0.34
CA LEU A 133 3.64 5.77 0.75
C LEU A 133 4.07 7.24 0.90
N VAL A 134 5.21 7.50 1.54
CA VAL A 134 5.76 8.86 1.70
C VAL A 134 6.03 9.49 0.34
N ASN A 135 6.65 8.76 -0.58
CA ASN A 135 6.95 9.26 -1.92
C ASN A 135 5.68 9.51 -2.72
N PHE A 136 4.69 8.61 -2.62
CA PHE A 136 3.39 8.79 -3.25
C PHE A 136 2.69 10.06 -2.75
N ARG A 137 2.52 10.20 -1.42
CA ARG A 137 1.84 11.34 -0.79
C ARG A 137 2.49 12.67 -1.13
N ARG A 138 3.83 12.72 -1.13
CA ARG A 138 4.59 13.89 -1.59
C ARG A 138 4.32 14.20 -3.06
N SER A 139 4.29 13.18 -3.91
CA SER A 139 4.14 13.35 -5.35
C SER A 139 2.78 13.94 -5.72
N ILE A 140 1.72 13.65 -4.97
CA ILE A 140 0.36 14.15 -5.25
C ILE A 140 -0.04 15.38 -4.44
N GLY A 141 0.88 15.95 -3.65
CA GLY A 141 0.65 17.19 -2.89
C GLY A 141 -0.16 17.01 -1.61
N CYS A 142 -0.03 15.88 -0.91
CA CYS A 142 -0.58 15.71 0.44
C CYS A 142 0.05 16.66 1.46
N SER A 143 -0.64 16.90 2.57
CA SER A 143 -0.13 17.68 3.68
C SER A 143 1.08 17.03 4.36
N GLU A 144 1.93 17.82 5.02
CA GLU A 144 3.02 17.27 5.84
C GLU A 144 2.49 16.39 6.99
N GLU A 145 1.29 16.64 7.49
CA GLU A 145 0.64 15.78 8.48
C GLU A 145 0.42 14.37 7.92
N ASP A 146 -0.17 14.26 6.73
CA ASP A 146 -0.47 12.96 6.11
C ASP A 146 0.80 12.23 5.66
N ILE A 147 1.82 12.98 5.23
CA ILE A 147 3.15 12.44 4.97
C ILE A 147 3.77 11.89 6.27
N ASN A 148 3.59 12.57 7.40
CA ASN A 148 4.05 12.11 8.71
C ASN A 148 3.27 10.87 9.20
N LYS A 149 1.96 10.79 8.93
CA LYS A 149 1.16 9.59 9.21
C LYS A 149 1.74 8.36 8.48
N ALA A 150 2.13 8.49 7.21
CA ALA A 150 2.79 7.40 6.45
C ALA A 150 4.11 6.92 7.08
N ARG A 151 4.85 7.81 7.76
CA ARG A 151 6.07 7.43 8.51
C ARG A 151 5.73 6.62 9.77
N ASN A 152 4.54 6.82 10.31
CA ASN A 152 4.08 6.34 11.62
C ASN A 152 3.08 5.17 11.59
N VAL A 153 2.79 4.55 10.44
CA VAL A 153 1.92 3.36 10.23
C VAL A 153 2.27 2.14 11.12
N SER A 154 3.25 2.27 12.02
CA SER A 154 3.67 1.29 13.02
C SER A 154 3.00 1.36 14.40
N LYS A 155 2.04 2.27 14.66
CA LYS A 155 1.55 2.52 16.03
C LYS A 155 0.10 2.10 16.32
N SER A 156 -0.64 1.53 15.37
CA SER A 156 -2.00 1.03 15.60
C SER A 156 -2.03 -0.45 15.92
#